data_AF-A0A1I0D2Q8-F1
#
_entry.id   AF-A0A1I0D2Q8-F1
#
_cell.length_a   1.000
_cell.length_b   1.000
_cell.length_c   1.000
_cell.angle_alpha   90.00
_cell.angle_beta   90.00
_cell.angle_gamma   90.00
#
_symmetry.space_group_name_H-M   'P 1'
#
loop_
_entity.id
_entity.type
_entity.pdbx_description
1 polymer ?
#
loop_
_entity_poly.entity_id
_entity_poly.type
_entity_poly.pdbx_seq_one_letter_code
_entity_poly.pdbx_strand_id
1 'polypeptide(L)' 'MAYVKKCPDCKGKSYSASKKKWVCPYCGKDLKEIEANRAKN' A
#
# COMPACT_ATOMS: atom_id res chain seq x y z
N MET A 1 1.38 -6.52 12.39
CA MET A 1 1.23 -7.15 11.06
C MET A 1 1.43 -6.10 10.00
N ALA A 2 2.42 -6.28 9.13
CA ALA A 2 2.65 -5.38 8.01
C ALA A 2 1.80 -5.83 6.81
N TYR A 3 1.24 -4.85 6.12
CA TYR A 3 0.59 -5.03 4.83
C TYR A 3 1.50 -4.44 3.76
N VAL A 4 1.36 -4.95 2.54
CA VAL A 4 2.04 -4.43 1.35
C VAL A 4 0.99 -4.12 0.28
N LYS A 5 1.08 -2.93 -0.31
CA LYS A 5 0.31 -2.54 -1.50
C LYS A 5 1.27 -2.17 -2.60
N LYS A 6 0.99 -2.62 -3.82
CA LYS A 6 1.73 -2.17 -5.00
C LYS A 6 0.97 -1.01 -5.64
N CYS A 7 1.63 0.14 -5.70
CA CYS A 7 1.12 1.32 -6.38
C CYS A 7 1.10 1.08 -7.89
N PRO A 8 -0.02 1.22 -8.61
CA PRO A 8 -0.07 1.00 -10.06
C PRO A 8 0.66 2.12 -10.82
N ASP A 9 0.71 3.31 -10.22
CA ASP A 9 1.24 4.52 -10.83
C ASP A 9 2.78 4.55 -10.78
N CYS A 10 3.29 4.51 -9.55
CA CYS A 10 4.70 4.53 -9.25
C CYS A 10 5.37 3.15 -9.30
N LYS A 11 4.58 2.07 -9.46
CA LYS A 11 5.01 0.65 -9.42
C LYS A 11 5.73 0.23 -8.13
N GLY A 12 5.90 1.15 -7.19
CA GLY A 12 6.54 0.97 -5.89
C GLY A 12 5.71 0.13 -4.94
N LYS A 13 6.39 -0.72 -4.18
CA LYS A 13 5.79 -1.44 -3.07
C LYS A 13 5.77 -0.50 -1.87
N SER A 14 4.57 -0.19 -1.40
CA SER A 14 4.38 0.52 -0.15
C SER A 14 4.12 -0.51 0.95
N TYR A 15 4.68 -0.28 2.13
CA TYR A 15 4.39 -1.07 3.33
C TYR A 15 3.65 -0.21 4.36
N SER A 16 2.65 -0.77 5.03
CA SER A 16 1.89 -0.05 6.06
C SER A 16 1.38 -1.02 7.11
N ALA A 17 1.30 -0.56 8.35
CA ALA A 17 0.73 -1.32 9.45
C ALA A 17 -0.82 -1.33 9.40
N SER A 18 -1.45 -0.55 8.53
CA SER A 18 -2.92 -0.37 8.46
C SER A 18 -3.50 -0.61 7.06
N LYS A 19 -4.72 -1.18 7.01
CA LYS A 19 -5.45 -1.46 5.75
C LYS A 19 -6.40 -0.35 5.29
N LYS A 20 -6.91 0.49 6.23
CA LYS A 20 -8.14 1.29 6.04
C LYS A 20 -8.00 2.53 5.15
N LYS A 21 -6.93 3.30 5.31
CA LYS A 21 -6.63 4.47 4.48
C LYS A 21 -5.14 4.41 4.22
N TRP A 22 -4.80 4.18 2.97
CA TRP A 22 -3.41 4.03 2.59
C TRP A 22 -3.16 4.92 1.39
N VAL A 23 -2.41 5.98 1.61
CA VAL A 23 -1.90 6.84 0.54
C VAL A 23 -0.47 6.40 0.23
N CYS A 24 -0.14 6.29 -1.05
CA CYS A 24 1.19 5.95 -1.49
C CYS A 24 2.19 7.02 -1.02
N PRO A 25 3.24 6.67 -0.25
CA PRO A 25 4.23 7.64 0.20
C PRO A 25 5.12 8.17 -0.94
N TYR A 26 5.13 7.50 -2.10
CA TYR A 26 5.96 7.88 -3.24
C TYR A 26 5.28 8.89 -4.16
N CYS A 27 4.01 8.66 -4.51
CA CYS A 27 3.28 9.50 -5.46
C CYS A 27 2.07 10.24 -4.86
N GLY A 28 1.76 10.00 -3.59
CA GLY A 28 0.62 10.66 -2.93
C GLY A 28 -0.77 10.16 -3.38
N LYS A 29 -0.86 9.14 -4.25
CA LYS A 29 -2.15 8.56 -4.65
C LYS A 29 -2.79 7.73 -3.55
N ASP A 30 -4.10 7.89 -3.39
CA ASP A 30 -4.91 6.99 -2.57
C ASP A 30 -4.88 5.56 -3.11
N LEU A 31 -4.31 4.66 -2.31
CA LEU A 31 -4.35 3.22 -2.51
C LEU A 31 -5.53 2.61 -1.74
N LYS A 32 -6.57 3.39 -1.44
CA LYS A 32 -7.69 2.96 -0.59
C LYS A 32 -8.48 1.82 -1.25
N GLU A 33 -8.63 1.88 -2.57
CA GLU A 33 -9.29 0.86 -3.40
C GLU A 33 -8.38 -0.34 -3.73
N ILE A 34 -7.08 -0.23 -3.47
CA ILE A 34 -6.14 -1.31 -3.77
C ILE A 34 -6.15 -2.30 -2.62
N GLU A 35 -6.35 -3.58 -2.92
CA GLU A 35 -6.29 -4.64 -1.92
C GLU A 35 -4.89 -4.72 -1.28
N ALA A 36 -4.87 -4.70 0.05
CA ALA A 36 -3.64 -4.83 0.82
C ALA A 36 -3.28 -6.31 0.94
N ASN A 37 -2.15 -6.72 0.36
CA ASN A 37 -1.61 -8.05 0.61
C ASN A 37 -0.98 -8.11 2.00
N ARG A 38 -1.07 -9.27 2.66
CA ARG A 38 -0.36 -9.49 3.93
C ARG A 38 1.11 -9.67 3.60
N ALA A 39 1.98 -8.80 4.14
CA ALA A 39 3.41 -9.08 4.09
C ALA A 39 3.66 -10.25 5.05
N LYS A 40 3.80 -11.47 4.50
CA LYS A 40 4.35 -12.58 5.26
C LYS A 40 5.83 -12.28 5.48
N ASN A 41 6.19 -12.17 6.75
CA ASN A 41 7.57 -12.00 7.22
C ASN A 41 8.45 -13.14 6.75
#